data_AF-A0A9P5NZB5-F1
#
_entry.id   AF-A0A9P5NZB5-F1
#
_cell.length_a   1.000
_cell.length_b   1.000
_cell.length_c   1.000
_cell.angle_alpha   90.00
_cell.angle_beta   90.00
_cell.angle_gamma   90.00
#
_symmetry.space_group_name_H-M   'P 1'
#
loop_
_entity.id
_entity.type
_entity.pdbx_description
1 polymer ?
#
loop_
_entity_poly.entity_id
_entity_poly.type
_entity_poly.pdbx_seq_one_letter_code
_entity_poly.pdbx_strand_id
1 'polypeptide(L)'
;MIGQSIQANLKGHPLMRAMFIEFPDDRTTHYKSGGPNLLVAPVFVPLGEESEYYVPAGKWTSFWDPAKTVEGPRWVREHVAIDEIPVLVRPGSALALGPEGTGRADYDYTRGLEVRAYGLEVDGPAVVVDVPVGKGTGLAGKIRVRKGQNMEVGVEADEGIEVVNSVCF
;
A
#
# COMPACT_ATOMS: atom_id res chain seq x y z
N MET A 1 2.04 -0.81 8.05
CA MET A 1 1.19 -1.86 8.67
C MET A 1 0.69 -1.49 10.06
N ILE A 2 1.54 -1.05 10.99
CA ILE A 2 1.13 -0.77 12.38
C ILE A 2 0.07 0.35 12.49
N GLY A 3 0.18 1.41 11.69
CA GLY A 3 -0.88 2.42 11.62
C GLY A 3 -2.26 1.84 11.25
N GLN A 4 -2.30 0.87 10.32
CA GLN A 4 -3.54 0.16 9.99
C GLN A 4 -4.03 -0.76 11.12
N SER A 5 -3.12 -1.29 11.94
CA SER A 5 -3.50 -2.08 13.13
C SER A 5 -4.16 -1.21 14.19
N ILE A 6 -3.70 0.04 14.35
CA ILE A 6 -4.36 1.02 15.21
C ILE A 6 -5.76 1.33 14.68
N GLN A 7 -5.91 1.58 13.37
CA GLN A 7 -7.23 1.82 12.77
C GLN A 7 -8.15 0.59 12.92
N ALA A 8 -7.61 -0.62 12.80
CA ALA A 8 -8.34 -1.86 13.02
C ALA A 8 -8.83 -1.99 14.46
N ASN A 9 -7.98 -1.68 15.44
CA ASN A 9 -8.34 -1.67 16.85
C ASN A 9 -9.43 -0.63 17.16
N LEU A 10 -9.31 0.57 16.60
CA LEU A 10 -10.25 1.68 16.87
C LEU A 10 -11.59 1.53 16.15
N LYS A 11 -11.60 1.00 14.93
CA LYS A 11 -12.78 0.96 14.05
C LYS A 11 -13.32 -0.45 13.80
N GLY A 12 -12.66 -1.49 14.31
CA GLY A 12 -13.07 -2.89 14.14
C GLY A 12 -12.87 -3.48 12.74
N HIS A 13 -12.17 -2.81 11.84
CA HIS A 13 -11.94 -3.31 10.48
C HIS A 13 -10.71 -4.21 10.46
N PRO A 14 -10.74 -5.42 9.87
CA PRO A 14 -9.56 -6.29 9.83
C PRO A 14 -8.45 -5.70 8.96
N LEU A 15 -7.20 -6.11 9.24
CA LEU A 15 -6.01 -5.73 8.46
C LEU A 15 -6.05 -6.30 7.03
N MET A 16 -6.37 -7.58 6.92
CA MET A 16 -6.72 -8.23 5.65
C MET A 16 -8.23 -8.09 5.48
N ARG A 17 -8.67 -7.30 4.51
CA ARG A 17 -10.10 -7.11 4.25
C ARG A 17 -10.55 -8.05 3.14
N ALA A 18 -11.83 -8.35 3.08
CA ALA A 18 -12.37 -8.97 1.88
C ALA A 18 -12.50 -7.91 0.78
N MET A 19 -12.14 -8.22 -0.47
CA MET A 19 -12.19 -7.23 -1.57
C MET A 19 -13.61 -6.68 -1.77
N PHE A 20 -14.65 -7.46 -1.45
CA PHE A 20 -16.06 -7.01 -1.55
C PHE A 20 -16.44 -5.91 -0.57
N ILE A 21 -15.70 -5.75 0.54
CA ILE A 21 -15.95 -4.65 1.49
C ILE A 21 -15.56 -3.30 0.84
N GLU A 22 -14.51 -3.31 0.03
CA GLU A 22 -13.99 -2.11 -0.66
C GLU A 22 -14.66 -1.89 -2.03
N PHE A 23 -15.13 -2.96 -2.69
CA PHE A 23 -15.77 -2.91 -4.01
C PHE A 23 -17.11 -3.67 -4.01
N PRO A 24 -18.13 -3.21 -3.26
CA PRO A 24 -19.39 -3.93 -3.11
C PRO A 24 -20.17 -4.10 -4.42
N ASP A 25 -19.93 -3.23 -5.40
CA ASP A 25 -20.59 -3.27 -6.70
C ASP A 25 -19.94 -4.28 -7.67
N ASP A 26 -18.72 -4.75 -7.37
CA ASP A 26 -18.00 -5.70 -8.20
C ASP A 26 -18.22 -7.13 -7.70
N ARG A 27 -19.14 -7.83 -8.36
CA ARG A 27 -19.48 -9.23 -8.07
C ARG A 27 -18.27 -10.17 -8.01
N THR A 28 -17.21 -9.86 -8.75
CA THR A 28 -15.99 -10.67 -8.85
C THR A 28 -15.17 -10.65 -7.55
N THR A 29 -15.39 -9.63 -6.70
CA THR A 29 -14.66 -9.40 -5.45
C THR A 29 -15.26 -10.09 -4.22
N HIS A 30 -16.47 -10.64 -4.34
CA HIS A 30 -17.20 -11.34 -3.25
C HIS A 30 -16.48 -12.57 -2.69
N TYR A 31 -15.57 -13.16 -3.45
CA TYR A 31 -14.90 -14.42 -3.09
C TYR A 31 -13.39 -14.25 -2.85
N LYS A 32 -12.87 -13.01 -2.76
CA LYS A 32 -11.44 -12.74 -2.60
C LYS A 32 -11.14 -11.78 -1.45
N SER A 33 -9.94 -11.86 -0.88
CA SER A 33 -9.47 -10.99 0.20
C SER A 33 -8.25 -10.17 -0.21
N GLY A 34 -8.23 -8.89 0.15
CA GLY A 34 -7.16 -7.91 -0.07
C GLY A 34 -7.23 -6.76 0.95
N GLY A 35 -6.09 -6.17 1.31
CA GLY A 35 -6.06 -5.01 2.22
C GLY A 35 -6.57 -3.72 1.55
N PRO A 36 -6.79 -2.63 2.30
CA PRO A 36 -7.39 -1.39 1.77
C PRO A 36 -6.53 -0.71 0.69
N ASN A 37 -5.20 -0.79 0.82
CA ASN A 37 -4.24 -0.14 -0.09
C ASN A 37 -3.37 -1.13 -0.88
N LEU A 38 -3.40 -2.41 -0.51
CA LEU A 38 -2.54 -3.46 -1.06
C LEU A 38 -3.40 -4.66 -1.46
N LEU A 39 -3.30 -5.05 -2.72
CA LEU A 39 -3.81 -6.30 -3.26
C LEU A 39 -2.66 -7.31 -3.27
N VAL A 40 -2.75 -8.31 -2.39
CA VAL A 40 -1.82 -9.43 -2.33
C VAL A 40 -2.50 -10.63 -2.98
N ALA A 41 -1.88 -11.22 -4.00
CA ALA A 41 -2.39 -12.40 -4.68
C ALA A 41 -1.47 -13.60 -4.42
N PRO A 42 -1.75 -14.43 -3.39
CA PRO A 42 -0.96 -15.63 -3.15
C PRO A 42 -1.07 -16.60 -4.32
N VAL A 43 0.06 -17.19 -4.69
CA VAL A 43 0.16 -18.15 -5.79
C VAL A 43 0.02 -19.56 -5.24
N PHE A 44 -0.96 -20.32 -5.76
CA PHE A 44 -1.24 -21.69 -5.34
C PHE A 44 -1.04 -22.73 -6.46
N VAL A 45 -0.46 -22.31 -7.60
CA VAL A 45 -0.23 -23.21 -8.74
C VAL A 45 1.13 -23.90 -8.64
N PRO A 46 1.29 -25.10 -9.23
CA PRO A 46 2.58 -25.78 -9.34
C PRO A 46 3.64 -24.90 -10.02
N LEU A 47 4.92 -25.16 -9.70
CA LEU A 47 6.04 -24.46 -10.32
C LEU A 47 6.01 -24.62 -11.85
N GLY A 48 6.00 -23.50 -12.57
CA GLY A 48 5.97 -23.47 -14.04
C GLY A 48 4.57 -23.31 -14.64
N GLU A 49 3.51 -23.28 -13.83
CA GLU A 49 2.17 -22.91 -14.27
C GLU A 49 1.91 -21.41 -14.13
N GLU A 50 0.95 -20.89 -14.89
CA GLU A 50 0.52 -19.49 -14.78
C GLU A 50 -0.40 -19.33 -13.58
N SER A 51 -0.14 -18.31 -12.75
CA SER A 51 -1.06 -17.91 -11.70
C SER A 51 -2.10 -16.97 -12.28
N GLU A 52 -3.37 -17.14 -11.88
CA GLU A 52 -4.47 -16.26 -12.28
C GLU A 52 -5.02 -15.51 -11.07
N TYR A 53 -5.10 -14.18 -11.17
CA TYR A 53 -5.70 -13.34 -10.14
C TYR A 53 -6.49 -12.18 -10.74
N TYR A 54 -7.43 -11.65 -9.95
CA TYR A 54 -8.32 -10.58 -10.38
C TYR A 54 -7.88 -9.23 -9.83
N VAL A 55 -7.80 -8.23 -10.70
CA VAL A 55 -7.49 -6.84 -10.36
C VAL A 55 -8.76 -6.00 -10.53
N PRO A 56 -9.28 -5.37 -9.45
CA PRO A 56 -10.45 -4.50 -9.50
C PRO A 56 -10.20 -3.21 -10.31
N ALA A 57 -11.26 -2.43 -10.52
CA ALA A 57 -11.18 -1.15 -11.23
C ALA A 57 -10.10 -0.22 -10.65
N GLY A 58 -9.31 0.39 -11.54
CA GLY A 58 -8.23 1.32 -11.19
C GLY A 58 -6.89 0.95 -11.83
N LYS A 59 -5.94 1.87 -11.79
CA LYS A 59 -4.56 1.67 -12.23
C LYS A 59 -3.70 1.24 -11.04
N TRP A 60 -3.50 -0.05 -10.90
CA TRP A 60 -2.70 -0.64 -9.83
C TRP A 60 -1.23 -0.67 -10.23
N THR A 61 -0.33 -0.48 -9.26
CA THR A 61 1.12 -0.45 -9.50
C THR A 61 1.79 -1.55 -8.69
N SER A 62 2.73 -2.31 -9.27
CA SER A 62 3.45 -3.32 -8.52
C SER A 62 4.31 -2.69 -7.43
N PHE A 63 4.28 -3.29 -6.23
CA PHE A 63 5.10 -2.87 -5.11
C PHE A 63 6.59 -3.16 -5.34
N TRP A 64 6.90 -4.22 -6.08
CA TRP A 64 8.27 -4.67 -6.36
C TRP A 64 8.90 -3.91 -7.53
N ASP A 65 8.13 -3.72 -8.60
CA ASP A 65 8.58 -3.04 -9.81
C ASP A 65 7.60 -1.90 -10.17
N PRO A 66 7.93 -0.65 -9.82
CA PRO A 66 7.04 0.47 -10.09
C PRO A 66 6.77 0.74 -11.58
N ALA A 67 7.58 0.19 -12.50
CA ALA A 67 7.31 0.28 -13.93
C ALA A 67 6.16 -0.64 -14.38
N LYS A 68 5.82 -1.66 -13.59
CA LYS A 68 4.72 -2.58 -13.87
C LYS A 68 3.42 -2.03 -13.27
N THR A 69 2.51 -1.61 -14.16
CA THR A 69 1.16 -1.20 -13.78
C THR A 69 0.11 -2.07 -14.45
N VAL A 70 -0.95 -2.39 -13.72
CA VAL A 70 -2.09 -3.16 -14.22
C VAL A 70 -3.35 -2.30 -14.15
N GLU A 71 -4.00 -2.13 -15.29
CA GLU A 71 -5.29 -1.46 -15.38
C GLU A 71 -6.42 -2.49 -15.27
N GLY A 72 -7.20 -2.39 -14.19
CA GLY A 72 -8.41 -3.18 -13.98
C GLY A 72 -9.68 -2.41 -14.36
N PRO A 73 -10.85 -3.06 -14.39
CA PRO A 73 -11.10 -4.42 -13.89
C PRO A 73 -10.70 -5.50 -14.90
N ARG A 74 -9.80 -6.42 -14.52
CA ARG A 74 -9.41 -7.55 -15.37
C ARG A 74 -8.85 -8.74 -14.59
N TRP A 75 -8.89 -9.90 -15.22
CA TRP A 75 -8.07 -11.04 -14.83
C TRP A 75 -6.66 -10.89 -15.42
N VAL A 76 -5.67 -11.22 -14.60
CA VAL A 76 -4.25 -11.25 -14.96
C VAL A 76 -3.79 -12.69 -14.87
N ARG A 77 -3.06 -13.14 -15.90
CA ARG A 77 -2.34 -14.40 -15.91
C ARG A 77 -0.87 -14.09 -16.11
N GLU A 78 -0.04 -14.59 -15.21
CA GLU A 78 1.41 -14.45 -15.32
C GLU A 78 2.12 -15.63 -14.67
N HIS A 79 3.34 -15.89 -15.13
CA HIS A 79 4.26 -16.76 -14.43
C HIS A 79 4.89 -15.99 -13.27
N VAL A 80 4.67 -16.48 -12.07
CA VAL A 80 5.27 -15.93 -10.85
C VAL A 80 6.42 -16.83 -10.43
N ALA A 81 7.59 -16.23 -10.19
CA ALA A 81 8.73 -16.95 -9.65
C ALA A 81 8.44 -17.43 -8.22
N ILE A 82 9.07 -18.52 -7.80
CA ILE A 82 8.80 -19.14 -6.48
C ILE A 82 9.14 -18.21 -5.29
N ASP A 83 10.06 -17.28 -5.51
CA ASP A 83 10.53 -16.29 -4.54
C ASP A 83 9.77 -14.96 -4.61
N GLU A 84 8.75 -14.85 -5.46
CA GLU A 84 7.94 -13.64 -5.63
C GLU A 84 6.46 -13.92 -5.31
N ILE A 85 5.79 -12.92 -4.74
CA ILE A 85 4.33 -12.90 -4.60
C ILE A 85 3.84 -11.60 -5.22
N PRO A 86 2.87 -11.61 -6.14
CA PRO A 86 2.30 -10.39 -6.69
C PRO A 86 1.68 -9.53 -5.59
N VAL A 87 2.23 -8.33 -5.42
CA VAL A 87 1.72 -7.30 -4.52
C VAL A 87 1.50 -6.04 -5.33
N LEU A 88 0.24 -5.63 -5.44
CA LEU A 88 -0.18 -4.45 -6.17
C LEU A 88 -0.67 -3.37 -5.20
N VAL A 89 -0.25 -2.13 -5.40
CA VAL A 89 -0.65 -0.96 -4.63
C VAL A 89 -1.79 -0.24 -5.35
N ARG A 90 -2.84 0.11 -4.60
CA ARG A 90 -4.02 0.82 -5.09
C ARG A 90 -3.66 2.27 -5.47
N PRO A 91 -4.18 2.83 -6.57
CA PRO A 91 -4.00 4.24 -6.89
C PRO A 91 -4.62 5.13 -5.79
N GLY A 92 -4.06 6.32 -5.61
CA GLY A 92 -4.46 7.23 -4.54
C GLY A 92 -3.89 6.86 -3.17
N SER A 93 -2.89 5.96 -3.11
CA SER A 93 -2.30 5.50 -1.84
C SER A 93 -0.91 6.08 -1.63
N ALA A 94 -0.55 6.25 -0.36
CA ALA A 94 0.81 6.52 0.07
C ALA A 94 1.24 5.51 1.14
N LEU A 95 2.48 5.06 1.06
CA LEU A 95 3.10 4.10 1.97
C LEU A 95 4.30 4.77 2.64
N ALA A 96 4.37 4.67 3.97
CA ALA A 96 5.58 4.97 4.73
C ALA A 96 6.29 3.64 5.03
N LEU A 97 7.49 3.48 4.49
CA LEU A 97 8.35 2.32 4.67
C LEU A 97 9.43 2.66 5.70
N GLY A 98 9.74 1.71 6.56
CA GLY A 98 10.85 1.84 7.49
C GLY A 98 12.20 1.73 6.80
N PRO A 99 13.29 2.06 7.50
CA PRO A 99 14.62 2.02 6.93
C PRO A 99 15.04 0.61 6.51
N GLU A 100 15.71 0.51 5.37
CA GLU A 100 16.28 -0.75 4.88
C GLU A 100 17.28 -1.33 5.89
N GLY A 101 17.41 -2.66 5.90
CA GLY A 101 18.39 -3.35 6.75
C GLY A 101 18.07 -3.34 8.25
N THR A 102 16.92 -2.81 8.68
CA THR A 102 16.52 -2.79 10.09
C THR A 102 16.45 -4.20 10.71
N GLY A 103 16.03 -5.21 9.93
CA GLY A 103 16.04 -6.62 10.33
C GLY A 103 15.05 -7.00 11.46
N ARG A 104 14.29 -6.04 11.99
CA ARG A 104 13.30 -6.21 13.05
C ARG A 104 12.07 -5.35 12.82
N ALA A 105 10.94 -5.78 13.37
CA ALA A 105 9.69 -5.03 13.27
C ALA A 105 9.60 -3.89 14.29
N ASP A 106 10.28 -4.00 15.43
CA ASP A 106 10.30 -3.03 16.52
C ASP A 106 11.47 -2.03 16.38
N TYR A 107 11.22 -0.99 15.60
CA TYR A 107 12.15 0.13 15.44
C TYR A 107 11.44 1.45 15.74
N ASP A 108 12.21 2.53 15.71
CA ASP A 108 11.63 3.87 15.82
C ASP A 108 10.91 4.23 14.51
N TYR A 109 9.59 4.09 14.50
CA TYR A 109 8.75 4.37 13.33
C TYR A 109 8.76 5.85 12.92
N THR A 110 9.40 6.73 13.68
CA THR A 110 9.54 8.15 13.33
C THR A 110 10.79 8.44 12.52
N ARG A 111 11.73 7.49 12.39
CA ARG A 111 13.04 7.73 11.77
C ARG A 111 13.30 6.92 10.52
N GLY A 112 14.04 7.55 9.58
CA GLY A 112 14.53 6.87 8.39
C GLY A 112 13.41 6.43 7.45
N LEU A 113 12.30 7.17 7.39
CA LEU A 113 11.13 6.77 6.62
C LEU A 113 11.31 7.08 5.14
N GLU A 114 11.00 6.11 4.28
CA GLU A 114 10.80 6.31 2.86
C GLU A 114 9.31 6.41 2.55
N VAL A 115 8.88 7.47 1.87
CA VAL A 115 7.49 7.66 1.46
C VAL A 115 7.33 7.33 -0.02
N ARG A 116 6.49 6.35 -0.33
CA ARG A 116 6.13 6.00 -1.72
C ARG A 116 4.67 6.34 -1.99
N ALA A 117 4.43 7.21 -2.97
CA ALA A 117 3.11 7.63 -3.42
C ALA A 117 2.76 6.92 -4.74
N TYR A 118 1.51 6.47 -4.89
CA TYR A 118 1.08 5.68 -6.04
C TYR A 118 -0.18 6.27 -6.66
N GLY A 119 -0.09 6.68 -7.93
CA GLY A 119 -1.23 7.13 -8.73
C GLY A 119 -1.97 8.32 -8.12
N LEU A 120 -1.25 9.25 -7.47
CA LEU A 120 -1.86 10.48 -6.94
C LEU A 120 -2.23 11.43 -8.08
N GLU A 121 -3.36 12.11 -7.92
CA GLU A 121 -3.80 13.19 -8.81
C GLU A 121 -2.97 14.46 -8.57
N VAL A 122 -2.62 15.17 -9.64
CA VAL A 122 -1.90 16.45 -9.55
C VAL A 122 -2.82 17.50 -8.91
N ASP A 123 -2.32 18.20 -7.91
CA ASP A 123 -3.08 19.15 -7.08
C ASP A 123 -4.34 18.53 -6.44
N GLY A 124 -4.35 17.20 -6.29
CA GLY A 124 -5.41 16.45 -5.62
C GLY A 124 -5.35 16.56 -4.09
N PRO A 125 -6.32 15.96 -3.38
CA PRO A 125 -6.33 15.94 -1.92
C PRO A 125 -5.10 15.22 -1.36
N ALA A 126 -4.58 15.72 -0.24
CA ALA A 126 -3.44 15.10 0.42
C ALA A 126 -3.83 13.73 1.00
N VAL A 127 -3.00 12.71 0.73
CA VAL A 127 -3.10 11.40 1.35
C VAL A 127 -2.41 11.44 2.70
N VAL A 128 -3.10 11.00 3.74
CA VAL A 128 -2.61 11.03 5.11
C VAL A 128 -2.17 9.64 5.54
N VAL A 129 -0.91 9.53 5.99
CA VAL A 129 -0.34 8.31 6.56
C VAL A 129 -0.10 8.53 8.05
N ASP A 130 -0.74 7.72 8.88
CA ASP A 130 -0.57 7.75 10.34
C ASP A 130 0.76 7.08 10.73
N VAL A 131 1.60 7.81 11.48
CA VAL A 131 2.89 7.29 12.01
C VAL A 131 2.70 6.91 13.48
N PRO A 132 2.87 5.62 13.84
CA PRO A 132 2.65 5.14 15.21
C PRO A 132 3.85 5.41 16.13
N VAL A 133 3.62 5.55 17.44
CA VAL A 133 4.71 5.60 18.44
C VAL A 133 5.29 4.21 18.77
N GLY A 134 4.65 3.14 18.30
CA GLY A 134 5.06 1.76 18.58
C GLY A 134 4.53 1.14 19.87
N LYS A 135 3.72 1.87 20.63
CA LYS A 135 3.07 1.37 21.86
C LYS A 135 1.57 1.68 21.82
N GLY A 136 0.75 0.63 21.96
CA GLY A 136 -0.71 0.75 21.97
C GLY A 136 -1.25 1.41 20.69
N THR A 137 -2.19 2.35 20.87
CA THR A 137 -2.84 3.10 19.80
C THR A 137 -2.27 4.51 19.58
N GLY A 138 -1.13 4.83 20.22
CA GLY A 138 -0.51 6.15 20.13
C GLY A 138 0.03 6.45 18.73
N LEU A 139 -0.21 7.67 18.26
CA LEU A 139 0.36 8.21 17.02
C LEU A 139 1.43 9.24 17.37
N ALA A 140 2.60 9.09 16.75
CA ALA A 140 3.68 10.07 16.84
C ALA A 140 3.34 11.32 16.02
N GLY A 141 2.61 11.14 14.92
CA GLY A 141 2.14 12.21 14.07
C GLY A 141 1.62 11.67 12.75
N LYS A 142 1.49 12.56 11.77
CA LYS A 142 0.97 12.25 10.43
C LYS A 142 1.92 12.73 9.36
N ILE A 143 1.98 11.97 8.27
CA ILE A 143 2.63 12.36 7.03
C ILE A 143 1.53 12.67 6.02
N ARG A 144 1.53 13.88 5.48
CA ARG A 144 0.62 14.33 4.41
C ARG A 144 1.38 14.34 3.10
N VAL A 145 0.86 13.60 2.12
CA VAL A 145 1.51 13.37 0.83
C VAL A 145 0.64 13.95 -0.27
N ARG A 146 1.19 14.87 -1.06
CA ARG A 146 0.52 15.50 -2.20
C ARG A 146 1.41 15.45 -3.43
N LYS A 147 0.79 15.37 -4.61
CA LYS A 147 1.51 15.44 -5.89
C LYS A 147 1.39 16.85 -6.45
N GLY A 148 2.52 17.53 -6.63
CA GLY A 148 2.59 18.84 -7.25
C GLY A 148 2.62 18.78 -8.77
N GLN A 149 2.48 19.94 -9.41
CA GLN A 149 2.44 20.10 -10.87
C GLN A 149 3.70 19.59 -11.60
N ASN A 150 4.85 19.54 -10.92
CA ASN A 150 6.12 19.08 -11.49
C ASN A 150 6.45 17.61 -11.21
N MET A 151 5.44 16.76 -10.91
CA MET A 151 5.64 15.36 -10.47
C MET A 151 6.40 15.20 -9.14
N GLU A 152 6.78 16.30 -8.49
CA GLU A 152 7.38 16.30 -7.16
C GLU A 152 6.33 15.97 -6.09
N VAL A 153 6.72 15.14 -5.13
CA VAL A 153 5.86 14.79 -3.99
C VAL A 153 6.12 15.78 -2.87
N GLY A 154 5.11 16.59 -2.56
CA GLY A 154 5.09 17.37 -1.32
C GLY A 154 4.81 16.44 -0.16
N VAL A 155 5.80 16.23 0.71
CA VAL A 155 5.66 15.47 1.95
C VAL A 155 5.76 16.43 3.12
N GLU A 156 4.67 16.55 3.87
CA GLU A 156 4.61 17.33 5.11
C GLU A 156 4.46 16.36 6.28
N ALA A 157 5.50 16.24 7.09
CA ALA A 157 5.50 15.41 8.30
C ALA A 157 5.39 16.29 9.54
N ASP A 158 4.63 15.83 10.54
CA ASP A 158 4.56 16.49 11.84
C ASP A 158 5.93 16.44 12.57
N GLU A 159 6.12 17.33 13.56
CA GLU A 159 7.39 17.50 14.27
C GLU A 159 7.91 16.18 14.89
N GLY A 160 9.20 15.90 14.70
CA GLY A 160 9.84 14.68 15.18
C GLY A 160 9.80 13.48 14.23
N ILE A 161 9.12 13.59 13.08
CA ILE A 161 9.13 12.57 12.02
C ILE A 161 10.19 12.92 10.96
N GLU A 162 11.10 11.99 10.73
CA GLU A 162 12.20 12.09 9.77
C GLU A 162 11.92 11.23 8.53
N VAL A 163 11.59 11.91 7.44
CA VAL A 163 11.44 11.32 6.11
C VAL A 163 12.75 11.53 5.34
N VAL A 164 13.41 10.45 4.96
CA VAL A 164 14.73 10.50 4.28
C VAL A 164 14.61 10.51 2.76
N ASN A 165 13.50 9.99 2.23
CA ASN A 165 13.25 9.93 0.80
C ASN A 165 11.75 9.93 0.49
N SER A 166 11.36 10.50 -0.65
CA SER A 166 10.01 10.45 -1.15
C SER A 166 9.97 10.24 -2.66
N VAL A 167 9.11 9.33 -3.13
CA VAL A 167 9.00 8.97 -4.55
C VAL A 167 7.54 8.87 -4.96
N CYS A 168 7.21 9.35 -6.17
CA CYS A 168 5.89 9.17 -6.79
C CYS A 168 5.97 8.18 -7.96
N PHE A 169 4.97 7.31 -8.04
CA PHE A 169 4.71 6.45 -9.18
C PHE A 169 3.32 6.75 -9.78
#